data_AF-A0AAW1XJM9-F1
#
_entry.id   AF-A0AAW1XJM9-F1
#
_cell.length_a   1.000
_cell.length_b   1.000
_cell.length_c   1.000
_cell.angle_alpha   90.00
_cell.angle_beta   90.00
_cell.angle_gamma   90.00
#
_symmetry.space_group_name_H-M   'P 1'
#
loop_
_entity.id
_entity.type
_entity.pdbx_description
1 polymer ?
#
loop_
_entity_poly.entity_id
_entity_poly.type
_entity_poly.pdbx_seq_one_letter_code
_entity_poly.pdbx_strand_id
1 'polypeptide(L)'
;MIAARRRERKYFANTPEYKHLAHRMGSEHLAKMLSKHLETVIKTKIPGIQSLINKTIHELESELSRLGKPIATDAGGKLYIIMEICRLFDGTYKEHLDGVRPGDDKIYNVFDNQLPADLERERERERERERERERERERERGERLLP
;
A
#
# COMPACT_ATOMS: atom_id res chain seq x y z
N MET A 1 30.25 55.05 -9.56
CA MET A 1 30.75 53.68 -9.87
C MET A 1 31.75 53.62 -11.03
N ILE A 2 31.48 54.20 -12.21
CA ILE A 2 32.37 54.10 -13.39
C ILE A 2 33.77 54.69 -13.14
N ALA A 3 33.86 55.81 -12.42
CA ALA A 3 35.13 56.43 -12.05
C ALA A 3 36.03 55.51 -11.20
N ALA A 4 35.44 54.77 -10.25
CA ALA A 4 36.17 53.82 -9.41
C ALA A 4 36.72 52.64 -10.23
N ARG A 5 35.90 52.06 -11.13
CA ARG A 5 36.35 50.99 -12.05
C ARG A 5 37.46 51.46 -12.99
N ARG A 6 37.41 52.70 -13.48
CA ARG A 6 38.48 53.27 -14.31
C ARG A 6 39.78 53.45 -13.52
N ARG A 7 39.72 53.91 -12.27
CA ARG A 7 40.90 53.99 -11.39
C ARG A 7 41.48 52.60 -11.10
N GLU A 8 40.62 51.63 -10.79
CA GLU A 8 41.01 50.24 -10.55
C GLU A 8 41.74 49.62 -11.76
N ARG A 9 41.17 49.76 -12.97
CA ARG A 9 41.82 49.29 -14.21
C ARG A 9 43.17 49.96 -14.45
N LYS A 10 43.27 51.28 -14.22
CA LYS A 10 44.53 52.02 -14.37
C LYS A 10 45.57 51.58 -13.34
N TYR A 11 45.17 51.35 -12.10
CA TYR A 11 46.04 50.84 -11.04
C TYR A 11 46.66 49.51 -11.46
N PHE A 12 45.84 48.51 -11.80
CA PHE A 12 46.36 47.20 -12.20
C PHE A 12 47.18 47.21 -13.49
N ALA A 13 46.91 48.13 -14.43
CA ALA A 13 47.67 48.25 -15.67
C ALA A 13 49.04 48.95 -15.52
N ASN A 14 49.16 49.87 -14.56
CA ASN A 14 50.33 50.73 -14.41
C ASN A 14 51.28 50.31 -13.29
N THR A 15 50.83 49.48 -12.34
CA THR A 15 51.70 48.96 -11.26
C THR A 15 52.59 47.82 -11.79
N PRO A 16 53.93 47.95 -11.77
CA PRO A 16 54.86 46.97 -12.35
C PRO A 16 54.63 45.54 -11.86
N GLU A 17 54.36 45.37 -10.56
CA GLU A 17 54.17 44.09 -9.90
C GLU A 17 52.88 43.39 -10.33
N TYR A 18 51.82 44.15 -10.67
CA TYR A 18 50.50 43.60 -11.02
C TYR A 18 50.18 43.66 -12.52
N LYS A 19 50.98 44.36 -13.32
CA LYS A 19 50.74 44.57 -14.76
C LYS A 19 50.51 43.27 -15.53
N HIS A 20 51.27 42.23 -15.22
CA HIS A 20 51.14 40.92 -15.84
C HIS A 20 49.82 40.20 -15.45
N LEU A 21 49.21 40.56 -14.32
CA LEU A 21 47.96 40.01 -13.82
C LEU A 21 46.75 40.91 -14.09
N ALA A 22 46.92 42.08 -14.70
CA ALA A 22 45.86 43.08 -14.84
C ALA A 22 44.56 42.53 -15.48
N HIS A 23 44.67 41.55 -16.37
CA HIS A 23 43.53 40.88 -17.02
C HIS A 23 42.73 39.93 -16.10
N ARG A 24 43.33 39.50 -14.97
CA ARG A 24 42.71 38.62 -13.94
C ARG A 24 42.41 39.36 -12.64
N MET A 25 42.50 40.68 -12.63
CA MET A 25 42.34 41.49 -11.44
C MET A 25 41.15 42.45 -11.55
N GLY A 26 40.73 42.94 -10.39
CA GLY A 26 39.69 43.94 -10.26
C GLY A 26 38.27 43.39 -10.17
N SER A 27 37.37 44.26 -9.73
CA SER A 27 35.97 43.98 -9.44
C SER A 27 35.20 43.39 -10.62
N GLU A 28 35.51 43.80 -11.85
CA GLU A 28 34.87 43.25 -13.05
C GLU A 28 35.29 41.81 -13.35
N HIS A 29 36.58 41.49 -13.21
CA HIS A 29 37.06 40.12 -13.37
C HIS A 29 36.44 39.21 -12.30
N LEU A 30 36.42 39.67 -11.04
CA LEU A 30 35.78 38.96 -9.94
C LEU A 30 34.30 38.71 -10.20
N ALA A 31 33.55 39.73 -10.65
CA ALA A 31 32.14 39.56 -10.98
C ALA A 31 31.91 38.51 -12.07
N LYS A 32 32.71 38.53 -13.15
CA LYS A 32 32.64 37.50 -14.21
C LYS A 32 32.96 36.10 -13.69
N MET A 33 33.98 35.97 -12.84
CA MET A 33 34.35 34.71 -12.18
C MET A 33 33.22 34.17 -11.31
N LEU A 34 32.65 35.02 -10.45
CA LEU A 34 31.54 34.64 -9.57
C LEU A 34 30.29 34.26 -10.36
N SER A 35 29.94 35.00 -11.41
CA SER A 35 28.82 34.65 -12.29
C SER A 35 29.01 33.28 -12.94
N LYS A 36 30.21 33.01 -13.49
CA LYS A 36 30.53 31.72 -14.12
C LYS A 36 30.49 30.57 -13.10
N HIS A 37 31.02 30.80 -11.90
CA HIS A 37 30.99 29.81 -10.82
C HIS A 37 29.55 29.51 -10.39
N LEU A 38 28.73 30.54 -10.16
CA LEU A 38 27.34 30.39 -9.78
C LEU A 38 26.54 29.64 -10.86
N GLU A 39 26.71 30.00 -12.14
CA GLU A 39 26.08 29.30 -13.26
C GLU A 39 26.44 27.80 -13.28
N THR A 40 27.72 27.50 -13.05
CA THR A 40 28.21 26.11 -12.99
C THR A 40 27.54 25.36 -11.85
N VAL A 41 27.52 25.94 -10.65
CA VAL A 41 26.89 25.33 -9.48
C VAL A 41 25.40 25.09 -9.73
N ILE A 42 24.67 26.08 -10.25
CA ILE A 42 23.24 25.93 -10.58
C ILE A 42 23.04 24.77 -11.56
N LYS A 43 23.79 24.74 -12.66
CA LYS A 43 23.69 23.65 -13.66
C LYS A 43 23.97 22.28 -13.07
N THR A 44 24.94 22.17 -12.14
CA THR A 44 25.23 20.89 -11.48
C THR A 44 24.12 20.42 -10.53
N LYS A 45 23.33 21.35 -9.98
CA LYS A 45 22.25 21.05 -9.02
C LYS A 45 20.91 20.77 -9.69
N ILE A 46 20.64 21.34 -10.88
CA ILE A 46 19.39 21.15 -11.62
C ILE A 46 19.02 19.66 -11.80
N PRO A 47 19.91 18.76 -12.25
CA PRO A 47 19.56 17.35 -12.42
C PRO A 47 19.13 16.66 -11.12
N GLY A 48 19.78 16.99 -10.00
CA GLY A 48 19.42 16.46 -8.68
C GLY A 48 18.04 16.95 -8.22
N ILE A 49 17.72 18.23 -8.46
CA ILE A 49 16.41 18.80 -8.17
C ILE A 49 15.33 18.14 -9.05
N GLN A 50 15.60 17.95 -10.35
CA GLN A 50 14.68 17.26 -11.26
C GLN A 50 14.41 15.82 -10.81
N SER A 51 15.46 15.09 -10.41
CA SER A 51 15.33 13.73 -9.87
C SER A 51 14.48 13.70 -8.60
N LEU A 52 14.69 14.63 -7.68
CA LEU A 52 13.89 14.72 -6.45
C LEU A 52 12.42 15.00 -6.77
N ILE A 53 12.13 15.98 -7.63
CA ILE A 53 10.75 16.31 -8.05
C ILE A 53 10.06 15.09 -8.65
N ASN A 54 10.71 14.41 -9.60
CA ASN A 54 10.12 13.24 -10.26
C ASN A 54 9.86 12.09 -9.29
N LYS A 55 10.78 11.85 -8.35
CA LYS A 55 10.61 10.85 -7.30
C LYS A 55 9.40 11.18 -6.42
N THR A 56 9.31 12.43 -5.94
CA THR A 56 8.20 12.88 -5.11
C THR A 56 6.85 12.80 -5.86
N ILE A 57 6.82 13.13 -7.15
CA ILE A 57 5.62 12.95 -7.98
C ILE A 57 5.19 11.49 -8.00
N HIS A 58 6.12 10.57 -8.26
CA HIS A 58 5.79 9.13 -8.29
C HIS A 58 5.30 8.62 -6.93
N GLU A 59 5.91 9.06 -5.83
CA GLU A 59 5.48 8.69 -4.48
C GLU A 59 4.06 9.20 -4.19
N LEU A 60 3.76 10.46 -4.55
CA LEU A 60 2.43 11.05 -4.38
C LEU A 60 1.37 10.40 -5.27
N GLU A 61 1.72 10.06 -6.52
CA GLU A 61 0.81 9.36 -7.44
C GLU A 61 0.51 7.94 -6.95
N SER A 62 1.51 7.23 -6.43
CA SER A 62 1.33 5.91 -5.82
C SER A 62 0.45 5.97 -4.58
N GLU A 63 0.66 6.98 -3.72
CA GLU A 63 -0.18 7.19 -2.55
C GLU A 63 -1.62 7.55 -2.93
N LEU A 64 -1.82 8.42 -3.92
CA LEU A 64 -3.14 8.79 -4.44
C LEU A 64 -3.86 7.57 -5.04
N SER A 65 -3.14 6.73 -5.77
CA SER A 65 -3.69 5.47 -6.31
C SER A 65 -4.17 4.53 -5.21
N ARG A 66 -3.44 4.45 -4.09
CA ARG A 66 -3.84 3.67 -2.91
C ARG A 66 -5.03 4.26 -2.17
N LEU A 67 -5.13 5.59 -2.08
CA LEU A 67 -6.27 6.29 -1.46
C LEU A 67 -7.55 6.13 -2.29
N GLY A 68 -7.42 5.92 -3.59
CA GLY A 68 -8.53 5.65 -4.49
C GLY A 68 -9.08 6.90 -5.17
N LYS A 69 -10.25 6.76 -5.79
CA LYS A 69 -10.86 7.83 -6.59
C LYS A 69 -11.42 8.94 -5.69
N PRO A 70 -11.36 10.21 -6.14
CA PRO A 70 -12.02 11.30 -5.43
C PRO A 70 -13.51 11.02 -5.23
N ILE A 71 -14.00 11.28 -4.01
CA ILE A 71 -15.41 11.15 -3.67
C ILE A 71 -16.10 12.49 -3.94
N ALA A 72 -17.24 12.47 -4.62
CA ALA A 72 -18.01 13.68 -4.82
C ALA A 72 -18.47 14.28 -3.47
N THR A 73 -18.47 15.60 -3.35
CA THR A 73 -18.75 16.28 -2.08
C THR A 73 -20.25 16.39 -1.79
N ASP A 74 -21.09 16.27 -2.81
CA ASP A 74 -22.53 16.29 -2.70
C ASP A 74 -23.11 14.96 -2.14
N ALA A 75 -24.34 15.04 -1.63
CA ALA A 75 -25.00 13.89 -1.02
C ALA A 75 -25.24 12.74 -2.00
N GLY A 76 -25.49 13.05 -3.28
CA GLY A 76 -25.75 12.05 -4.32
C GLY A 76 -24.50 11.22 -4.64
N GLY A 77 -23.35 11.88 -4.82
CA GLY A 77 -22.10 11.18 -5.06
C GLY A 77 -21.63 10.35 -3.86
N LYS A 78 -21.84 10.82 -2.62
CA LYS A 78 -21.56 10.01 -1.42
C LYS A 78 -22.43 8.74 -1.37
N LEU A 79 -23.72 8.87 -1.67
CA LEU A 79 -24.63 7.71 -1.73
C LEU A 79 -24.19 6.71 -2.81
N TYR A 80 -23.80 7.21 -3.98
CA TYR A 80 -23.27 6.37 -5.06
C TYR A 80 -22.05 5.55 -4.62
N ILE A 81 -21.08 6.18 -3.92
CA ILE A 81 -19.90 5.47 -3.41
C ILE A 81 -20.28 4.41 -2.37
N ILE A 82 -21.21 4.72 -1.45
CA ILE A 82 -21.69 3.72 -0.49
C ILE A 82 -22.31 2.52 -1.23
N MET A 83 -23.12 2.77 -2.26
CA MET A 83 -23.70 1.70 -3.08
C MET A 83 -22.63 0.88 -3.82
N GLU A 84 -21.57 1.52 -4.33
CA GLU A 84 -20.45 0.84 -4.99
C GLU A 84 -19.69 -0.06 -4.00
N ILE A 85 -19.42 0.43 -2.78
CA ILE A 85 -18.80 -0.36 -1.70
C ILE A 85 -19.68 -1.57 -1.35
N CYS A 86 -20.98 -1.37 -1.16
CA CYS A 86 -21.90 -2.47 -0.86
C CYS A 86 -21.93 -3.52 -1.97
N ARG A 87 -21.91 -3.11 -3.24
CA ARG A 87 -21.87 -4.04 -4.38
C ARG A 87 -20.54 -4.80 -4.47
N LEU A 88 -19.42 -4.13 -4.22
CA LEU A 88 -18.11 -4.77 -4.20
C LEU A 88 -18.04 -5.81 -3.07
N PHE A 89 -18.55 -5.46 -1.89
CA PHE A 89 -18.65 -6.39 -0.76
C PHE A 89 -19.55 -7.58 -1.10
N ASP A 90 -20.75 -7.35 -1.64
CA ASP A 90 -21.70 -8.40 -2.03
C ASP A 90 -21.08 -9.39 -3.02
N GLY A 91 -20.41 -8.88 -4.07
CA GLY A 91 -19.70 -9.72 -5.03
C GLY A 91 -18.56 -10.52 -4.39
N THR A 92 -17.75 -9.86 -3.56
CA THR A 92 -16.65 -10.54 -2.85
C THR A 92 -17.18 -11.61 -1.89
N TYR A 93 -18.26 -11.31 -1.16
CA TYR A 93 -18.88 -12.24 -0.23
C TYR A 93 -19.45 -13.45 -0.96
N LYS A 94 -20.11 -13.23 -2.10
CA LYS A 94 -20.59 -14.30 -2.97
C LYS A 94 -19.46 -15.18 -3.50
N GLU A 95 -18.35 -14.60 -3.94
CA GLU A 95 -17.16 -15.37 -4.36
C GLU A 95 -16.59 -16.27 -3.26
N HIS A 96 -16.72 -15.85 -1.99
CA HIS A 96 -16.36 -16.66 -0.82
C HIS A 96 -17.41 -17.68 -0.41
N LEU A 97 -18.65 -17.60 -0.91
CA LEU A 97 -19.67 -18.65 -0.68
C LEU A 97 -19.68 -19.68 -1.81
N ASP A 98 -19.27 -19.26 -3.01
CA ASP A 98 -19.20 -20.10 -4.20
C ASP A 98 -17.86 -20.88 -4.29
N GLY A 99 -16.98 -20.78 -3.29
CA GLY A 99 -15.68 -21.48 -3.24
C GLY A 99 -14.61 -20.98 -4.22
N VAL A 100 -14.81 -19.81 -4.86
CA VAL A 100 -13.85 -19.23 -5.82
C VAL A 100 -12.65 -18.60 -5.11
N ARG A 101 -12.83 -18.19 -3.85
CA ARG A 101 -11.76 -17.66 -2.99
C ARG A 101 -11.61 -18.49 -1.73
N PRO A 102 -10.36 -18.74 -1.27
CA PRO A 102 -10.12 -19.46 -0.03
C PRO A 102 -10.66 -18.68 1.16
N GLY A 103 -11.64 -19.26 1.86
CA GLY A 103 -12.22 -18.70 3.10
C GLY A 103 -13.35 -19.54 3.69
N ASP A 104 -14.03 -20.32 2.85
CA ASP A 104 -15.15 -21.21 3.16
C ASP A 104 -14.76 -22.70 3.23
N ASP A 105 -13.50 -23.07 2.98
CA ASP A 105 -12.99 -24.44 3.17
C ASP A 105 -13.40 -25.04 4.53
N LYS A 106 -13.47 -24.20 5.57
CA LYS A 106 -13.93 -24.60 6.91
C LYS A 106 -15.42 -24.93 6.92
N ILE A 107 -16.24 -24.17 6.20
CA ILE A 107 -17.68 -24.37 6.09
C ILE A 107 -17.95 -25.68 5.33
N TYR A 108 -17.31 -25.87 4.18
CA TYR A 108 -17.43 -27.13 3.43
C TYR A 108 -16.96 -28.33 4.24
N ASN A 109 -15.83 -28.23 4.95
CA ASN A 109 -15.36 -29.31 5.82
C ASN A 109 -16.37 -29.65 6.94
N VAL A 110 -17.06 -28.66 7.51
CA VAL A 110 -18.13 -28.91 8.48
C VAL A 110 -19.27 -29.69 7.84
N PHE A 111 -19.75 -29.26 6.68
CA PHE A 111 -20.90 -29.89 6.02
C PHE A 111 -20.60 -31.23 5.37
N ASP A 112 -19.40 -31.40 4.81
CA ASP A 112 -19.02 -32.61 4.06
C ASP A 112 -18.44 -33.69 4.97
N ASN A 113 -17.79 -33.33 6.08
CA ASN A 113 -17.12 -34.29 6.94
C ASN A 113 -17.69 -34.34 8.36
N GLN A 114 -17.83 -33.20 9.04
CA GLN A 114 -18.24 -33.21 10.45
C GLN A 114 -19.71 -33.59 10.61
N LEU A 115 -20.59 -32.97 9.84
CA LEU A 115 -22.04 -33.19 9.93
C LEU A 115 -22.42 -34.64 9.60
N PRO A 116 -21.93 -35.28 8.51
CA PRO A 116 -22.26 -36.68 8.24
C PRO A 116 -21.70 -37.61 9.31
N ALA A 117 -20.46 -37.37 9.78
CA ALA A 117 -19.85 -38.19 10.81
C ALA A 117 -20.62 -38.13 12.14
N ASP A 118 -21.08 -36.95 12.55
CA ASP A 118 -21.88 -36.81 13.76
C ASP A 118 -23.26 -37.48 13.61
N LEU A 119 -23.86 -37.41 12.43
CA LEU A 119 -25.13 -38.08 12.14
C LEU A 119 -25.00 -39.61 12.17
N GLU A 120 -23.92 -40.17 11.64
CA GLU A 120 -23.64 -41.60 11.71
C GLU A 120 -23.42 -42.07 13.15
N ARG A 121 -22.67 -41.31 13.95
CA ARG A 121 -22.47 -41.62 15.37
C ARG A 121 -23.78 -41.64 16.14
N GLU A 122 -24.68 -40.68 15.90
CA GLU A 122 -26.00 -40.69 16.55
C GLU A 122 -26.84 -41.90 16.13
N ARG A 123 -26.84 -42.27 14.84
CA ARG A 123 -27.53 -43.49 14.38
C ARG A 123 -26.98 -44.76 15.01
N GLU A 124 -25.66 -44.85 15.19
CA GLU A 124 -25.04 -45.99 15.86
C GLU A 124 -25.45 -46.06 17.33
N ARG A 125 -25.46 -44.92 18.03
CA ARG A 125 -25.95 -44.80 19.42
C ARG A 125 -27.41 -45.20 19.55
N GLU A 126 -28.27 -44.85 18.58
CA GLU A 126 -29.68 -45.29 18.58
C GLU A 126 -29.81 -46.81 18.44
N ARG A 127 -29.08 -47.42 17.49
CA ARG A 127 -29.06 -48.88 17.31
C ARG A 127 -28.56 -49.61 18.55
N GLU A 128 -27.56 -49.06 19.23
CA GLU A 128 -27.05 -49.63 20.48
C GLU A 128 -28.10 -49.58 21.59
N ARG A 129 -28.79 -48.44 21.74
CA ARG A 129 -29.91 -48.31 22.69
C ARG A 129 -31.06 -49.26 22.38
N GLU A 130 -31.38 -49.48 21.09
CA GLU A 130 -32.40 -50.46 20.70
C GLU A 130 -32.00 -51.90 21.07
N ARG A 131 -30.75 -52.28 20.78
CA ARG A 131 -30.21 -53.59 21.16
C ARG A 131 -30.18 -53.79 22.68
N GLU A 132 -29.86 -52.75 23.44
CA GLU A 132 -29.87 -52.80 24.91
C GLU A 132 -31.30 -53.02 25.43
N ARG A 133 -32.28 -52.28 24.90
CA ARG A 133 -33.71 -52.48 25.25
C ARG A 133 -34.22 -53.86 24.83
N GLU A 134 -33.74 -54.42 23.73
CA GLU A 134 -34.12 -55.78 23.29
C GLU A 134 -33.57 -56.84 24.25
N ARG A 135 -32.29 -56.73 24.62
CA ARG A 135 -31.65 -57.61 25.62
C ARG A 135 -32.34 -57.54 26.99
N GLU A 136 -32.74 -56.34 27.41
CA GLU A 136 -33.48 -56.16 28.67
C GLU A 136 -34.84 -56.89 28.62
N ARG A 137 -35.60 -56.74 27.52
CA ARG A 137 -36.86 -57.48 27.32
C ARG A 137 -36.68 -58.99 27.27
N GLU A 138 -35.56 -59.49 26.73
CA GLU A 138 -35.26 -60.92 26.73
C GLU A 138 -34.93 -61.44 28.13
N ARG A 139 -34.18 -60.68 28.93
CA ARG A 139 -33.91 -61.01 30.34
C ARG A 139 -35.21 -61.09 31.15
N GLU A 140 -36.07 -60.08 31.04
CA GLU A 140 -37.36 -60.09 31.74
C GLU A 140 -38.31 -61.20 31.25
N ARG A 141 -38.17 -61.68 30.00
CA ARG A 141 -38.92 -62.84 29.50
C ARG A 141 -38.35 -64.16 30.02
N GLY A 142 -37.02 -64.28 30.10
CA GLY A 142 -36.34 -65.43 30.70
C GLY A 142 -36.67 -65.58 32.19
N GLU A 143 -36.74 -64.47 32.92
CA GLU A 143 -37.12 -64.45 34.34
C GLU A 143 -38.59 -64.82 34.56
N ARG A 144 -39.50 -64.50 33.61
CA ARG A 144 -40.92 -64.89 33.67
C ARG A 144 -41.22 -66.34 33.27
N LEU A 145 -40.22 -67.09 32.78
CA LEU A 145 -40.35 -68.49 32.34
C LEU A 145 -39.72 -69.51 33.31
N LEU A 146 -39.22 -69.06 34.46
CA LEU A 146 -38.83 -69.93 35.58
C LEU A 146 -40.04 -70.14 36.51
N PRO A 147 -40.43 -71.39 36.83
CA PRO A 147 -41.62 -71.69 37.63
C PRO A 147 -41.53 -71.22 39.09
#